data_AF-Q5BW88-F1
#
_entry.id   AF-Q5BW88-F1
#
_cell.length_a   1.000
_cell.length_b   1.000
_cell.length_c   1.000
_cell.angle_alpha   90.00
_cell.angle_beta   90.00
_cell.angle_gamma   90.00
#
_symmetry.space_group_name_H-M   'P 1'
#
loop_
_entity.id
_entity.type
_entity.pdbx_description
1 polymer ?
#
loop_
_entity_poly.entity_id
_entity_poly.type
_entity_poly.pdbx_seq_one_letter_code
_entity_poly.pdbx_strand_id
1 'polypeptide(L)'
;MSTMLTDTGSGKREFRWESGYEKTWNAIREDESGRLVTTLEQLIHDAHTQIRKKRKRIGVGSTGFVRLGMMRHLFLIIDLSQAMNEQDLKPNRLICTIKAACTFVREYFDQNPISQLGIIVTSDRRAERLTELSGNPRPHLAALQSLYSRTCAGEPSLQNALLLAESRLKYTIHHNEIVVLIASLTTCDPGDIHQTIKSLSSNRIHCSVISLAVEVFVYRALAQFTQGTFHVIM
;
A
#
# COMPACT_ATOMS: atom_id res chain seq x y z
N MET A 1 77.87 -13.53 -14.14
CA MET A 1 76.75 -12.63 -13.76
C MET A 1 75.66 -12.78 -14.82
N SER A 2 74.99 -13.93 -14.91
CA SER A 2 73.73 -14.32 -14.25
C SER A 2 72.56 -13.32 -14.40
N THR A 3 71.79 -13.56 -15.46
CA THR A 3 70.31 -13.67 -15.60
C THR A 3 69.36 -12.59 -15.09
N MET A 4 68.46 -12.18 -16.00
CA MET A 4 67.20 -11.45 -15.81
C MET A 4 66.23 -12.14 -14.84
N LEU A 5 65.38 -11.37 -14.15
CA LEU A 5 63.96 -11.66 -13.93
C LEU A 5 63.16 -10.35 -13.74
N THR A 6 62.02 -10.32 -14.39
CA THR A 6 60.97 -9.30 -14.50
C THR A 6 60.19 -9.08 -13.21
N ASP A 7 59.74 -7.84 -12.97
CA ASP A 7 58.37 -7.61 -12.50
C ASP A 7 57.72 -6.45 -13.25
N THR A 8 56.89 -6.82 -14.21
CA THR A 8 55.95 -5.96 -14.93
C THR A 8 54.73 -5.73 -14.03
N GLY A 9 54.82 -4.76 -13.12
CA GLY A 9 53.67 -4.29 -12.36
C GLY A 9 53.03 -3.06 -13.03
N SER A 10 52.25 -3.25 -14.09
CA SER A 10 51.39 -2.18 -14.62
C SER A 10 50.34 -1.84 -13.54
N GLY A 11 50.62 -0.84 -12.71
CA GLY A 11 49.64 -0.29 -11.80
C GLY A 11 48.50 0.30 -12.62
N LYS A 12 47.42 -0.47 -12.82
CA LYS A 12 46.17 0.07 -13.35
C LYS A 12 45.79 1.23 -12.46
N ARG A 13 45.71 2.43 -13.02
CA ARG A 13 45.08 3.58 -12.36
C ARG A 13 43.66 3.14 -12.04
N GLU A 14 43.42 2.83 -10.77
CA GLU A 14 42.07 2.55 -10.28
C GLU A 14 41.21 3.76 -10.63
N PHE A 15 40.18 3.54 -11.43
CA PHE A 15 39.31 4.63 -11.83
C PHE A 15 38.55 5.12 -10.58
N ARG A 16 38.14 6.39 -10.55
CA ARG A 16 37.39 6.98 -9.42
C ARG A 16 36.09 6.23 -9.05
N TRP A 17 35.58 5.38 -9.93
CA TRP A 17 34.42 4.49 -9.68
C TRP A 17 34.82 3.12 -9.09
N GLU A 18 36.09 2.71 -9.19
CA GLU A 18 36.64 1.52 -8.53
C GLU A 18 37.03 1.83 -7.07
N SER A 19 37.51 3.04 -6.79
CA SER A 19 37.95 3.51 -5.46
C SER A 19 36.81 3.98 -4.54
N GLY A 20 35.57 4.06 -5.03
CA GLY A 20 34.40 4.51 -4.25
C GLY A 20 33.51 3.39 -3.70
N TYR A 21 33.80 2.13 -4.07
CA TYR A 21 33.05 0.99 -3.56
C TYR A 21 33.68 0.52 -2.26
N GLU A 22 33.42 1.24 -1.16
CA GLU A 22 33.59 0.65 0.17
C GLU A 22 32.81 -0.66 0.19
N LYS A 23 33.52 -1.77 0.23
CA LYS A 23 32.95 -3.11 0.28
C LYS A 23 32.21 -3.25 1.61
N THR A 24 30.95 -2.83 1.65
CA THR A 24 30.09 -2.87 2.85
C THR A 24 29.96 -4.28 3.42
N TRP A 25 30.18 -5.31 2.60
CA TRP A 25 30.28 -6.71 3.03
C TRP A 25 31.53 -7.06 3.85
N ASN A 26 32.60 -6.27 3.81
CA ASN A 26 33.76 -6.46 4.70
C ASN A 26 33.45 -6.14 6.16
N ALA A 27 32.37 -5.39 6.44
CA ALA A 27 31.88 -5.12 7.79
C ALA A 27 31.02 -6.26 8.35
N ILE A 28 30.62 -7.22 7.51
CA ILE A 28 29.86 -8.40 7.92
C ILE A 28 30.87 -9.39 8.52
N ARG A 29 30.84 -9.54 9.84
CA ARG A 29 31.67 -10.52 10.57
C ARG A 29 30.85 -11.76 10.91
N GLU A 30 31.51 -12.91 10.92
CA GLU A 30 30.96 -14.15 11.43
C GLU A 30 31.25 -14.26 12.94
N ASP A 31 30.33 -14.86 13.69
CA ASP A 31 30.53 -15.19 15.09
C ASP A 31 31.41 -16.46 15.25
N GLU A 32 31.82 -16.79 16.48
CA GLU A 32 32.65 -17.96 16.79
C GLU A 32 32.00 -19.30 16.39
N SER A 33 30.71 -19.31 16.08
CA SER A 33 29.97 -20.48 15.61
C SER A 33 29.83 -20.58 14.08
N GLY A 34 30.52 -19.69 13.34
CA GLY A 34 30.53 -19.68 11.88
C GLY A 34 29.22 -19.19 11.27
N ARG A 35 28.40 -18.44 12.02
CA ARG A 35 27.17 -17.82 11.50
C ARG A 35 27.46 -16.36 11.17
N LEU A 36 27.00 -15.92 10.00
CA LEU A 36 26.99 -14.51 9.65
C LEU A 36 26.14 -13.77 10.69
N VAL A 37 26.70 -12.71 11.28
CA VAL A 37 25.96 -11.86 12.22
C VAL A 37 24.87 -11.12 11.44
N THR A 38 23.68 -11.73 11.33
CA THR A 38 22.44 -11.21 10.71
C THR A 38 21.80 -10.12 11.57
N THR A 39 22.63 -9.18 12.03
CA THR A 39 22.16 -7.95 12.68
C THR A 39 21.24 -7.17 11.75
N LEU A 40 21.43 -7.19 10.43
CA LEU A 40 20.60 -6.43 9.51
C LEU A 40 19.15 -6.94 9.43
N GLU A 41 18.94 -8.26 9.30
CA GLU A 41 17.58 -8.82 9.22
C GLU A 41 16.85 -8.71 10.56
N GLN A 42 17.54 -8.94 11.67
CA GLN A 42 17.00 -8.74 13.01
C GLN A 42 16.72 -7.25 13.29
N LEU A 43 17.59 -6.33 12.87
CA LEU A 43 17.39 -4.88 13.00
C LEU A 43 16.23 -4.40 12.13
N ILE A 44 16.08 -4.90 10.89
CA ILE A 44 14.93 -4.59 10.03
C ILE A 44 13.65 -5.14 10.67
N HIS A 45 13.68 -6.37 11.20
CA HIS A 45 12.56 -6.95 11.91
C HIS A 45 12.19 -6.13 13.14
N ASP A 46 13.16 -5.73 13.95
CA ASP A 46 12.99 -4.93 15.15
C ASP A 46 12.53 -3.50 14.83
N ALA A 47 13.08 -2.88 13.79
CA ALA A 47 12.63 -1.58 13.31
C ALA A 47 11.17 -1.65 12.83
N HIS A 48 10.80 -2.67 12.05
CA HIS A 48 9.44 -2.89 11.59
C HIS A 48 8.48 -3.17 12.75
N THR A 49 8.89 -3.97 13.75
CA THR A 49 8.07 -4.23 14.94
C THR A 49 7.93 -2.99 15.82
N GLN A 50 8.97 -2.18 15.97
CA GLN A 50 8.91 -0.91 16.69
C GLN A 50 8.03 0.13 15.98
N ILE A 51 8.11 0.24 14.64
CA ILE A 51 7.22 1.08 13.85
C ILE A 51 5.76 0.62 14.01
N ARG A 52 5.49 -0.69 13.94
CA ARG A 52 4.15 -1.25 14.18
C ARG A 52 3.65 -0.93 15.60
N LYS A 53 4.49 -1.10 16.63
CA LYS A 53 4.17 -0.76 18.02
C LYS A 53 3.91 0.74 18.20
N LYS A 54 4.71 1.61 17.57
CA LYS A 54 4.54 3.07 17.60
C LYS A 54 3.25 3.50 16.91
N ARG A 55 2.93 2.95 15.73
CA ARG A 55 1.65 3.21 15.03
C ARG A 55 0.45 2.71 15.82
N LYS A 56 0.54 1.54 16.45
CA LYS A 56 -0.50 1.00 17.34
C LYS A 56 -0.72 1.93 18.55
N ARG A 57 0.35 2.50 19.13
CA ARG A 57 0.26 3.50 20.20
C ARG A 57 -0.36 4.82 19.74
N ILE A 58 -0.05 5.27 18.52
CA ILE A 58 -0.65 6.49 17.94
C ILE A 58 -2.16 6.30 17.72
N GLY A 59 -2.62 5.11 17.31
CA GLY A 59 -4.05 4.79 17.20
C GLY A 59 -4.79 4.77 18.54
N VAL A 60 -4.08 4.55 19.65
CA VAL A 60 -4.61 4.62 21.03
C VAL A 60 -4.48 6.04 21.62
N GLY A 61 -3.72 6.93 20.97
CA GLY A 61 -3.20 8.17 21.54
C GLY A 61 -3.98 9.45 21.23
N SER A 62 -5.20 9.38 20.68
CA SER A 62 -6.07 10.56 20.60
C SER A 62 -6.75 10.78 21.95
N THR A 63 -6.06 11.45 22.86
CA THR A 63 -6.61 11.92 24.14
C THR A 63 -7.59 13.07 23.90
N GLY A 64 -8.84 12.73 23.65
CA GLY A 64 -9.94 13.68 23.51
C GLY A 64 -11.26 12.94 23.33
N PHE A 65 -12.38 13.61 23.62
CA PHE A 65 -13.72 13.12 23.24
C PHE A 65 -13.83 13.11 21.71
N VAL A 66 -13.31 12.06 21.08
CA VAL A 66 -13.49 11.81 19.66
C VAL A 66 -14.96 11.53 19.45
N ARG A 67 -15.63 12.33 18.61
CA ARG A 67 -16.95 11.95 18.07
C ARG A 67 -16.74 10.68 17.27
N LEU A 68 -16.95 9.54 17.92
CA LEU A 68 -16.90 8.23 17.30
C LEU A 68 -18.01 8.20 16.25
N GLY A 69 -17.64 8.12 14.98
CA GLY A 69 -18.56 7.72 13.93
C GLY A 69 -18.94 6.27 14.19
N MET A 70 -19.95 6.04 15.04
CA MET A 70 -20.30 4.70 15.51
C MET A 70 -20.77 3.79 14.37
N MET A 71 -21.37 4.36 13.32
CA MET A 71 -21.77 3.66 12.10
C MET A 71 -20.97 4.20 10.93
N ARG A 72 -20.15 3.32 10.32
CA ARG A 72 -19.25 3.65 9.22
C ARG A 72 -19.61 2.82 8.00
N HIS A 73 -19.71 3.49 6.85
CA HIS A 73 -19.97 2.87 5.57
C HIS A 73 -18.71 3.02 4.73
N LEU A 74 -17.97 1.93 4.59
CA LEU A 74 -16.63 1.94 4.00
C LEU A 74 -16.62 1.19 2.67
N PHE A 75 -16.10 1.82 1.62
CA PHE A 75 -15.66 1.10 0.42
C PHE A 75 -14.16 0.93 0.40
N LEU A 76 -13.70 -0.31 0.26
CA LEU A 76 -12.31 -0.65 -0.01
C LEU A 76 -12.13 -0.79 -1.53
N ILE A 77 -11.33 0.10 -2.12
CA ILE A 77 -10.95 0.04 -3.54
C ILE A 77 -9.56 -0.59 -3.63
N ILE A 78 -9.42 -1.66 -4.42
CA ILE A 78 -8.17 -2.39 -4.59
C ILE A 78 -7.73 -2.33 -6.05
N ASP A 79 -6.50 -1.88 -6.26
CA ASP A 79 -5.83 -1.91 -7.56
C ASP A 79 -5.48 -3.35 -7.97
N LEU A 80 -5.80 -3.70 -9.21
CA LEU A 80 -5.44 -4.94 -9.90
C LEU A 80 -4.76 -4.63 -11.25
N SER A 81 -4.10 -3.47 -11.35
CA SER A 81 -3.26 -3.08 -12.49
C SER A 81 -1.97 -3.88 -12.56
N GLN A 82 -1.26 -3.79 -13.68
CA GLN A 82 0.01 -4.48 -13.88
C GLN A 82 1.06 -4.15 -12.80
N ALA A 83 1.02 -2.95 -12.20
CA ALA A 83 1.90 -2.53 -11.12
C ALA A 83 1.82 -3.42 -9.87
N MET A 84 0.71 -4.16 -9.68
CA MET A 84 0.51 -5.07 -8.56
C MET A 84 1.28 -6.40 -8.70
N ASN A 85 1.84 -6.68 -9.89
CA ASN A 85 2.68 -7.86 -10.12
C ASN A 85 4.13 -7.69 -9.65
N GLU A 86 4.55 -6.46 -9.31
CA GLU A 86 5.90 -6.19 -8.82
C GLU A 86 6.20 -6.94 -7.50
N GLN A 87 7.48 -7.29 -7.32
CA GLN A 87 7.97 -8.17 -6.24
C GLN A 87 8.85 -7.44 -5.21
N ASP A 88 8.61 -6.14 -5.03
CA ASP A 88 9.18 -5.34 -3.94
C ASP A 88 8.66 -5.82 -2.58
N LEU A 89 7.37 -6.16 -2.50
CA LEU A 89 6.76 -6.91 -1.41
C LEU A 89 6.71 -8.40 -1.77
N LYS A 90 7.15 -9.27 -0.87
CA LYS A 90 7.15 -10.72 -1.12
C LYS A 90 5.79 -11.35 -0.82
N PRO A 91 5.27 -12.24 -1.69
CA PRO A 91 5.83 -12.65 -3.00
C PRO A 91 5.62 -11.63 -4.12
N ASN A 92 4.49 -10.92 -4.14
CA ASN A 92 4.23 -9.74 -4.96
C ASN A 92 3.31 -8.76 -4.20
N ARG A 93 3.17 -7.53 -4.72
CA ARG A 93 2.30 -6.49 -4.13
C ARG A 93 0.86 -6.95 -3.95
N LEU A 94 0.29 -7.65 -4.93
CA LEU A 94 -1.07 -8.18 -4.87
C LEU A 94 -1.29 -9.07 -3.64
N ILE A 95 -0.47 -10.12 -3.51
CA ILE A 95 -0.62 -11.11 -2.45
C ILE A 95 -0.42 -10.46 -1.08
N CYS A 96 0.54 -9.53 -0.96
CA CYS A 96 0.74 -8.78 0.27
C CYS A 96 -0.49 -7.93 0.62
N THR A 97 -1.02 -7.20 -0.36
CA THR A 97 -2.20 -6.34 -0.22
C THR A 97 -3.44 -7.14 0.16
N ILE A 98 -3.72 -8.27 -0.47
CA ILE A 98 -4.87 -9.12 -0.14
C ILE A 98 -4.75 -9.68 1.28
N LYS A 99 -3.57 -10.13 1.70
CA LYS A 99 -3.34 -10.61 3.09
C LYS A 99 -3.60 -9.51 4.11
N ALA A 100 -3.10 -8.30 3.85
CA ALA A 100 -3.33 -7.14 4.70
C ALA A 100 -4.82 -6.76 4.72
N ALA A 101 -5.48 -6.72 3.56
CA ALA A 101 -6.91 -6.44 3.43
C ALA A 101 -7.77 -7.46 4.18
N CYS A 102 -7.44 -8.76 4.12
CA CYS A 102 -8.16 -9.79 4.88
C CYS A 102 -8.03 -9.58 6.40
N THR A 103 -6.85 -9.17 6.86
CA THR A 103 -6.62 -8.86 8.28
C THR A 103 -7.40 -7.61 8.68
N PHE A 104 -7.34 -6.56 7.85
CA PHE A 104 -8.10 -5.33 8.03
C PHE A 104 -9.61 -5.59 8.10
N VAL A 105 -10.19 -6.40 7.21
CA VAL A 105 -11.63 -6.70 7.23
C VAL A 105 -12.03 -7.37 8.55
N ARG A 106 -11.25 -8.34 9.05
CA ARG A 106 -11.53 -8.98 10.34
C ARG A 106 -11.48 -7.97 11.49
N GLU A 107 -10.38 -7.24 11.60
CA GLU A 107 -10.20 -6.24 12.65
C GLU A 107 -11.22 -5.10 12.56
N TYR A 108 -11.62 -4.71 11.35
CA TYR A 108 -12.63 -3.68 11.12
C TYR A 108 -13.98 -4.09 11.70
N PHE A 109 -14.45 -5.30 11.41
CA PHE A 109 -15.73 -5.79 11.94
C PHE A 109 -15.66 -6.13 13.43
N ASP A 110 -14.50 -6.56 13.95
CA ASP A 110 -14.29 -6.78 15.38
C ASP A 110 -14.39 -5.46 16.18
N GLN A 111 -13.82 -4.37 15.65
CA GLN A 111 -13.87 -3.05 16.30
C GLN A 111 -15.15 -2.25 15.99
N ASN A 112 -15.84 -2.56 14.89
CA ASN A 112 -16.99 -1.81 14.39
C ASN A 112 -18.15 -2.77 14.00
N PRO A 113 -18.86 -3.38 14.96
CA PRO A 113 -19.81 -4.47 14.69
C PRO A 113 -21.07 -4.06 13.92
N ILE A 114 -21.43 -2.77 13.91
CA ILE A 114 -22.62 -2.22 13.22
C ILE A 114 -22.26 -1.51 11.92
N SER A 115 -20.98 -1.47 11.56
CA SER A 115 -20.52 -0.84 10.34
C SER A 115 -20.70 -1.74 9.12
N GLN A 116 -20.66 -1.14 7.94
CA GLN A 116 -20.76 -1.86 6.67
C GLN A 116 -19.49 -1.66 5.85
N LEU A 117 -19.15 -2.67 5.06
CA LEU A 117 -18.01 -2.65 4.14
C LEU A 117 -18.45 -3.13 2.76
N GLY A 118 -17.89 -2.54 1.72
CA GLY A 118 -18.00 -2.99 0.33
C GLY A 118 -16.63 -3.02 -0.32
N ILE A 119 -16.44 -3.88 -1.33
CA ILE A 119 -15.15 -4.02 -2.03
C ILE A 119 -15.35 -3.75 -3.51
N ILE A 120 -14.51 -2.87 -4.04
CA ILE A 120 -14.40 -2.54 -5.46
C ILE A 120 -12.96 -2.85 -5.88
N VAL A 121 -12.80 -3.35 -7.10
CA VAL A 121 -11.50 -3.51 -7.73
C VAL A 121 -11.42 -2.65 -8.97
N THR A 122 -10.20 -2.28 -9.35
CA THR A 122 -9.96 -1.56 -10.59
C THR A 122 -8.81 -2.19 -11.38
N SER A 123 -9.05 -2.42 -12.66
CA SER A 123 -8.11 -3.04 -13.61
C SER A 123 -8.54 -2.73 -15.03
N ASP A 124 -7.58 -2.69 -15.96
CA ASP A 124 -7.80 -2.43 -17.39
C ASP A 124 -8.83 -1.32 -17.67
N ARG A 125 -8.60 -0.14 -17.07
CA ARG A 125 -9.39 1.09 -17.24
C ARG A 125 -10.84 0.98 -16.79
N ARG A 126 -11.17 -0.06 -16.01
CA ARG A 126 -12.51 -0.32 -15.49
C ARG A 126 -12.48 -0.47 -13.98
N ALA A 127 -13.65 -0.32 -13.38
CA ALA A 127 -13.88 -0.66 -11.99
C ALA A 127 -15.04 -1.66 -11.89
N GLU A 128 -14.89 -2.63 -11.00
CA GLU A 128 -15.86 -3.68 -10.76
C GLU A 128 -16.12 -3.77 -9.26
N ARG A 129 -17.40 -3.82 -8.89
CA ARG A 129 -17.78 -4.05 -7.51
C ARG A 129 -17.81 -5.54 -7.21
N LEU A 130 -16.86 -6.01 -6.42
CA LEU A 130 -16.78 -7.42 -6.00
C LEU A 130 -17.82 -7.77 -4.95
N THR A 131 -18.07 -6.87 -3.99
CA THR A 131 -19.06 -7.09 -2.94
C THR A 131 -19.86 -5.83 -2.70
N GLU A 132 -21.16 -6.03 -2.47
CA GLU A 132 -22.07 -4.98 -2.04
C GLU A 132 -21.73 -4.51 -0.63
N LEU A 133 -22.19 -3.32 -0.27
CA LEU A 133 -22.07 -2.80 1.07
C LEU A 133 -22.86 -3.69 2.05
N SER A 134 -22.17 -4.39 2.96
CA SER A 134 -22.79 -5.34 3.88
C SER A 134 -22.10 -5.36 5.25
N GLY A 135 -22.84 -5.81 6.28
CA GLY A 135 -22.31 -5.99 7.64
C GLY A 135 -21.70 -7.37 7.89
N ASN A 136 -21.72 -8.28 6.91
CA ASN A 136 -21.24 -9.65 7.10
C ASN A 136 -19.80 -9.77 6.56
N PRO A 137 -18.79 -10.12 7.38
CA PRO A 137 -17.42 -10.26 6.91
C PRO A 137 -17.19 -11.43 5.95
N ARG A 138 -18.01 -12.49 5.99
CA ARG A 138 -17.74 -13.74 5.25
C ARG A 138 -17.70 -13.55 3.72
N PRO A 139 -18.69 -12.90 3.08
CA PRO A 139 -18.63 -12.64 1.63
C PRO A 139 -17.43 -11.79 1.22
N HIS A 140 -17.07 -10.79 2.03
CA HIS A 140 -15.90 -9.93 1.77
C HIS A 140 -14.60 -10.73 1.81
N LEU A 141 -14.42 -11.59 2.82
CA LEU A 141 -13.23 -12.43 2.94
C LEU A 141 -13.15 -13.45 1.79
N ALA A 142 -14.26 -14.05 1.39
CA ALA A 142 -14.31 -14.97 0.25
C ALA A 142 -13.95 -14.26 -1.07
N ALA A 143 -14.47 -13.04 -1.27
CA ALA A 143 -14.15 -12.22 -2.43
C ALA A 143 -12.68 -11.77 -2.45
N LEU A 144 -12.08 -11.46 -1.30
CA LEU A 144 -10.65 -11.18 -1.23
C LEU A 144 -9.80 -12.41 -1.54
N GLN A 145 -10.23 -13.60 -1.09
CA GLN A 145 -9.53 -14.84 -1.40
C GLN A 145 -9.59 -15.20 -2.89
N SER A 146 -10.70 -14.92 -3.58
CA SER A 146 -10.78 -15.16 -5.03
C SER A 146 -9.86 -14.25 -5.84
N LEU A 147 -9.38 -13.13 -5.27
CA LEU A 147 -8.41 -12.27 -5.94
C LEU A 147 -7.02 -12.88 -6.06
N TYR A 148 -6.65 -13.90 -5.27
CA TYR A 148 -5.34 -14.54 -5.39
C TYR A 148 -5.11 -15.22 -6.74
N SER A 149 -6.18 -15.72 -7.37
CA SER A 149 -6.12 -16.36 -8.70
C SER A 149 -6.34 -15.39 -9.85
N ARG A 150 -6.61 -14.11 -9.55
CA ARG A 150 -6.99 -13.12 -10.55
C ARG A 150 -5.77 -12.45 -11.15
N THR A 151 -5.71 -12.36 -12.47
CA THR A 151 -4.59 -11.73 -13.18
C THR A 151 -4.66 -10.21 -13.02
N CYS A 152 -3.55 -9.61 -12.59
CA CYS A 152 -3.39 -8.16 -12.58
C CYS A 152 -2.95 -7.66 -13.95
N ALA A 153 -3.73 -6.77 -14.56
CA ALA A 153 -3.54 -6.34 -15.95
C ALA A 153 -4.03 -4.91 -16.21
N GLY A 154 -3.38 -4.29 -17.20
CA GLY A 154 -3.71 -2.94 -17.64
C GLY A 154 -3.48 -1.88 -16.56
N GLU A 155 -4.12 -0.73 -16.75
CA GLU A 155 -4.06 0.41 -15.84
C GLU A 155 -5.33 0.52 -14.99
N PRO A 156 -5.27 1.11 -13.78
CA PRO A 156 -6.47 1.35 -13.00
C PRO A 156 -7.29 2.52 -13.57
N SER A 157 -8.57 2.57 -13.19
CA SER A 157 -9.44 3.73 -13.38
C SER A 157 -10.02 4.14 -12.02
N LEU A 158 -9.35 5.09 -11.39
CA LEU A 158 -9.75 5.65 -10.10
C LEU A 158 -11.10 6.35 -10.18
N GLN A 159 -11.37 7.11 -11.25
CA GLN A 159 -12.64 7.81 -11.43
C GLN A 159 -13.82 6.83 -11.43
N ASN A 160 -13.75 5.74 -12.20
CA ASN A 160 -14.83 4.76 -12.26
C ASN A 160 -15.04 4.09 -10.90
N ALA A 161 -13.96 3.77 -10.19
CA ALA A 161 -14.06 3.16 -8.85
C ALA A 161 -14.70 4.12 -7.84
N LEU A 162 -14.32 5.39 -7.86
CA LEU A 162 -14.90 6.43 -7.01
C LEU A 162 -16.38 6.68 -7.31
N LEU A 163 -16.77 6.74 -8.58
CA LEU A 163 -18.17 6.91 -8.99
C LEU A 163 -19.04 5.72 -8.55
N LEU A 164 -18.52 4.49 -8.64
CA LEU A 164 -19.21 3.30 -8.15
C LEU A 164 -19.44 3.37 -6.63
N ALA A 165 -18.43 3.76 -5.86
CA ALA A 165 -18.57 3.95 -4.41
C ALA A 165 -19.55 5.08 -4.06
N GLU A 166 -19.39 6.25 -4.70
CA GLU A 166 -20.24 7.42 -4.51
C GLU A 166 -21.71 7.13 -4.79
N SER A 167 -22.00 6.34 -5.84
CA SER A 167 -23.38 5.98 -6.21
C SER A 167 -24.18 5.35 -5.07
N ARG A 168 -23.50 4.66 -4.15
CA ARG A 168 -24.10 4.05 -2.95
C ARG A 168 -23.95 4.92 -1.71
N LEU A 169 -22.77 5.51 -1.50
CA LEU A 169 -22.50 6.31 -0.30
C LEU A 169 -23.32 7.59 -0.23
N LYS A 170 -23.62 8.25 -1.36
CA LYS A 170 -24.34 9.54 -1.40
C LYS A 170 -25.74 9.51 -0.78
N TYR A 171 -26.36 8.34 -0.67
CA TYR A 171 -27.69 8.17 -0.06
C TYR A 171 -27.63 7.76 1.42
N THR A 172 -26.42 7.59 1.97
CA THR A 172 -26.24 7.18 3.35
C THR A 172 -26.14 8.41 4.25
N ILE A 173 -26.84 8.38 5.39
CA ILE A 173 -26.85 9.43 6.42
C ILE A 173 -25.67 9.37 7.41
N HIS A 174 -24.86 8.30 7.34
CA HIS A 174 -23.78 7.99 8.28
C HIS A 174 -22.41 8.41 7.74
N HIS A 175 -21.34 8.10 8.48
CA HIS A 175 -19.98 8.41 8.06
C HIS A 175 -19.59 7.55 6.85
N ASN A 176 -19.33 8.23 5.74
CA ASN A 176 -19.01 7.62 4.46
C ASN A 176 -17.52 7.71 4.20
N GLU A 177 -16.89 6.56 3.99
CA GLU A 177 -15.45 6.46 3.84
C GLU A 177 -15.08 5.62 2.61
N ILE A 178 -14.02 6.04 1.93
CA ILE A 178 -13.40 5.28 0.86
C ILE A 178 -11.93 5.11 1.22
N VAL A 179 -11.45 3.86 1.19
CA VAL A 179 -10.02 3.56 1.34
C VAL A 179 -9.53 2.97 0.02
N VAL A 180 -8.56 3.63 -0.60
CA VAL A 180 -7.96 3.19 -1.86
C VAL A 180 -6.60 2.57 -1.60
N LEU A 181 -6.42 1.32 -2.02
CA LEU A 181 -5.14 0.62 -2.04
C LEU A 181 -4.65 0.59 -3.50
N ILE A 182 -3.63 1.37 -3.82
CA ILE A 182 -3.19 1.56 -5.22
C ILE A 182 -1.68 1.43 -5.36
N ALA A 183 -1.22 0.84 -6.45
CA ALA A 183 0.20 0.71 -6.77
C ALA A 183 0.57 1.46 -8.05
N SER A 184 -0.36 1.60 -9.01
CA SER A 184 -0.03 2.26 -10.27
C SER A 184 0.30 3.74 -10.08
N LEU A 185 1.32 4.17 -10.82
CA LEU A 185 1.73 5.57 -10.95
C LEU A 185 0.75 6.40 -11.78
N THR A 186 -0.08 5.72 -12.55
CA THR A 186 -1.02 6.30 -13.49
C THR A 186 -2.43 5.80 -13.21
N THR A 187 -3.40 6.65 -13.51
CA THR A 187 -4.81 6.28 -13.58
C THR A 187 -5.33 6.69 -14.95
N CYS A 188 -6.09 5.81 -15.57
CA CYS A 188 -6.65 6.02 -16.90
C CYS A 188 -8.16 6.18 -16.79
N ASP A 189 -8.58 7.44 -16.68
CA ASP A 189 -9.96 7.83 -16.42
C ASP A 189 -10.61 8.49 -17.65
N PRO A 190 -11.93 8.28 -17.88
CA PRO A 190 -12.61 8.79 -19.06
C PRO A 190 -12.84 10.31 -19.05
N GLY A 191 -12.86 10.95 -17.88
CA GLY A 191 -13.13 12.38 -17.74
C GLY A 191 -12.25 13.06 -16.69
N ASP A 192 -12.62 14.29 -16.33
CA ASP A 192 -11.89 15.08 -15.35
C ASP A 192 -12.13 14.56 -13.91
N ILE A 193 -11.11 13.91 -13.35
CA ILE A 193 -11.15 13.39 -11.98
C ILE A 193 -11.32 14.48 -10.92
N HIS A 194 -10.91 15.73 -11.20
CA HIS A 194 -11.07 16.82 -10.24
C HIS A 194 -12.55 17.17 -10.01
N GLN A 195 -13.42 16.95 -10.99
CA GLN A 195 -14.86 17.09 -10.82
C GLN A 195 -15.41 15.99 -9.91
N THR A 196 -14.96 14.75 -10.08
CA THR A 196 -15.30 13.65 -9.17
C THR A 196 -14.86 13.92 -7.75
N ILE A 197 -13.63 14.43 -7.55
CA ILE A 197 -13.12 14.81 -6.21
C ILE A 197 -14.01 15.89 -5.57
N LYS A 198 -14.42 16.91 -6.33
CA LYS A 198 -15.35 17.94 -5.86
C LYS A 198 -16.72 17.37 -5.50
N SER A 199 -17.23 16.42 -6.29
CA SER A 199 -18.50 15.73 -6.02
C SER A 199 -18.43 14.96 -4.70
N LEU A 200 -17.37 14.17 -4.48
CA LEU A 200 -17.15 13.44 -3.24
C LEU A 200 -17.06 14.35 -2.02
N SER A 201 -16.33 15.47 -2.15
CA SER A 201 -16.21 16.48 -1.09
C SER A 201 -17.57 17.11 -0.77
N SER A 202 -18.37 17.43 -1.81
CA SER A 202 -19.73 17.97 -1.65
C SER A 202 -20.67 16.97 -0.96
N ASN A 203 -20.51 15.68 -1.24
CA ASN A 203 -21.25 14.58 -0.63
C ASN A 203 -20.71 14.16 0.75
N ARG A 204 -19.71 14.87 1.30
CA ARG A 204 -19.05 14.58 2.59
C ARG A 204 -18.54 13.13 2.69
N ILE A 205 -17.95 12.64 1.61
CA ILE A 205 -17.32 11.31 1.56
C ILE A 205 -15.82 11.49 1.80
N HIS A 206 -15.29 10.85 2.83
CA HIS A 206 -13.88 10.92 3.20
C HIS A 206 -13.07 9.86 2.45
N CYS A 207 -12.11 10.27 1.62
CA CYS A 207 -11.28 9.33 0.86
C CYS A 207 -9.85 9.30 1.42
N SER A 208 -9.42 8.15 1.91
CA SER A 208 -8.01 7.91 2.27
C SER A 208 -7.34 7.02 1.22
N VAL A 209 -6.08 7.30 0.91
CA VAL A 209 -5.31 6.55 -0.09
C VAL A 209 -4.04 6.01 0.53
N ILE A 210 -3.81 4.73 0.32
CA ILE A 210 -2.58 4.02 0.65
C ILE A 210 -1.94 3.63 -0.67
N SER A 211 -0.86 4.32 -1.00
CA SER A 211 -0.10 4.12 -2.24
C SER A 211 1.09 3.21 -1.97
N LEU A 212 1.31 2.21 -2.84
CA LEU A 212 2.47 1.33 -2.76
C LEU A 212 3.67 1.97 -3.48
N ALA A 213 4.79 2.07 -2.78
CA ALA A 213 6.09 2.59 -3.18
C ALA A 213 6.16 4.08 -3.58
N VAL A 214 5.12 4.66 -4.16
CA VAL A 214 5.21 5.97 -4.82
C VAL A 214 4.11 6.93 -4.39
N GLU A 215 4.42 8.21 -4.51
CA GLU A 215 3.50 9.32 -4.31
C GLU A 215 3.02 9.88 -5.65
N VAL A 216 1.70 9.94 -5.84
CA VAL A 216 1.08 10.51 -7.04
C VAL A 216 0.25 11.74 -6.65
N PHE A 217 0.45 12.84 -7.38
CA PHE A 217 -0.19 14.13 -7.11
C PHE A 217 -1.72 14.02 -6.98
N VAL A 218 -2.37 13.32 -7.91
CA VAL A 218 -3.83 13.17 -7.95
C VAL A 218 -4.35 12.39 -6.73
N TYR A 219 -3.63 11.36 -6.28
CA TYR A 219 -4.03 10.56 -5.11
C TYR A 219 -3.90 11.35 -3.82
N ARG A 220 -2.83 12.14 -3.69
CA ARG A 220 -2.65 13.07 -2.57
C ARG A 220 -3.73 14.14 -2.57
N ALA A 221 -4.04 14.72 -3.73
CA ALA A 221 -5.10 15.71 -3.89
C ALA A 221 -6.45 15.14 -3.48
N LEU A 222 -6.81 13.93 -3.95
CA LEU A 222 -8.04 13.23 -3.55
C LEU A 222 -8.17 13.17 -2.02
N ALA A 223 -7.13 12.71 -1.32
CA ALA A 223 -7.17 12.59 0.13
C ALA A 223 -7.30 13.96 0.83
N GLN A 224 -6.54 14.96 0.39
CA GLN A 224 -6.57 16.29 1.00
C GLN A 224 -7.92 17.00 0.80
N PHE A 225 -8.49 16.98 -0.40
CA PHE A 225 -9.76 17.65 -0.71
C PHE A 225 -10.99 16.96 -0.08
N THR A 226 -10.87 15.68 0.27
CA THR A 226 -11.93 14.91 0.93
C THR A 226 -11.70 14.74 2.43
N GLN A 227 -10.74 15.47 3.02
CA GLN A 227 -10.39 15.39 4.45
C GLN A 227 -9.97 13.98 4.91
N GLY A 228 -9.49 13.14 4.00
CA GLY A 228 -8.90 11.84 4.33
C GLY A 228 -7.38 11.93 4.53
N THR A 229 -6.74 10.77 4.51
CA THR A 229 -5.29 10.63 4.75
C THR A 229 -4.60 10.01 3.55
N PHE A 230 -3.38 10.47 3.27
CA PHE A 230 -2.51 9.90 2.23
C PHE A 230 -1.29 9.27 2.87
N HIS A 231 -1.04 8.00 2.57
CA HIS A 231 0.12 7.28 3.06
C HIS A 231 0.82 6.54 1.93
N VAL A 232 2.16 6.49 2.01
CA VAL A 232 3.01 5.70 1.11
C VAL A 232 3.60 4.54 1.90
N ILE A 233 3.52 3.34 1.34
CA ILE A 233 4.20 2.16 1.85
C ILE A 233 5.55 2.04 1.13
N MET A 234 6.65 2.08 1.89
CA MET A 234 8.00 1.71 1.46
C MET A 234 8.32 0.30 1.95
#